data_AF-A0A7R9VBE3-F1
#
_entry.id   AF-A0A7R9VBE3-F1
#
_cell.length_a   1.000
_cell.length_b   1.000
_cell.length_c   1.000
_cell.angle_alpha   90.00
_cell.angle_beta   90.00
_cell.angle_gamma   90.00
#
_symmetry.space_group_name_H-M   'P 1'
#
loop_
_entity.id
_entity.type
_entity.pdbx_description
1 polymer ?
#
loop_
_entity_poly.entity_id
_entity_poly.type
_entity_poly.pdbx_seq_one_letter_code
_entity_poly.pdbx_strand_id
1 'polypeptide(L)'
;TAKAWGLATDGQPAESAGTHAAAPVASGKKDKREGKKEKRQAKRADSLEDSAKQLVDGFKSFYVSKNGRYGRLAGAGLLLLLIPYLYRGFYAYCDMFALRSSNPSLVYKARRPDGAVVVIDDYLDSYDWLQKNTDQDARVLSWWDYGYQITGIANRTTLADGNTWNHDHIALIGRMLTSEESRAHELIRHLADYVLVWAGGGGDDLAKSPHMARIGNSVYPDICPGDPLCYSLSINPETGEPTPRMAA
;
A
#
# COMPACT_ATOMS: atom_id res chain seq x y z
N THR A 1 -9.88 -2.37 12.71
CA THR A 1 -11.18 -2.46 12.02
C THR A 1 -10.98 -3.08 10.65
N ALA A 2 -11.20 -4.38 10.53
CA ALA A 2 -11.14 -5.11 9.26
C ALA A 2 -12.29 -6.13 9.22
N LYS A 3 -13.29 -5.85 8.40
CA LYS A 3 -14.33 -6.78 7.88
C LYS A 3 -15.12 -5.98 6.86
N ALA A 4 -14.93 -6.27 5.57
CA ALA A 4 -15.72 -7.23 4.80
C ALA A 4 -16.75 -6.48 3.96
N TRP A 5 -16.48 -6.40 2.66
CA TRP A 5 -17.42 -5.95 1.65
C TRP A 5 -18.50 -7.03 1.46
N GLY A 6 -19.64 -6.84 2.10
CA GLY A 6 -20.88 -7.56 1.84
C GLY A 6 -21.83 -6.62 1.09
N LEU A 7 -22.08 -6.91 -0.18
CA LEU A 7 -23.09 -6.24 -0.97
C LEU A 7 -24.49 -6.62 -0.46
N ALA A 8 -25.28 -5.58 -0.25
CA ALA A 8 -26.63 -5.58 0.27
C ALA A 8 -27.63 -6.26 -0.68
N THR A 9 -28.65 -6.88 -0.09
CA THR A 9 -30.01 -6.83 -0.64
C THR A 9 -30.98 -6.57 0.51
N ASP A 10 -31.63 -5.41 0.40
CA ASP A 10 -32.62 -4.84 1.30
C ASP A 10 -33.91 -5.66 1.40
N GLY A 11 -34.67 -5.42 2.48
CA GLY A 11 -36.14 -5.36 2.38
C GLY A 11 -36.94 -6.37 3.21
N GLN A 12 -37.03 -6.15 4.52
CA GLN A 12 -38.15 -6.53 5.40
C GLN A 12 -39.48 -5.79 5.03
N PRO A 13 -40.63 -5.95 5.74
CA PRO A 13 -41.32 -7.14 6.29
C PRO A 13 -42.89 -7.06 6.18
N ALA A 14 -43.59 -7.94 6.93
CA ALA A 14 -44.98 -7.84 7.46
C ALA A 14 -46.16 -8.16 6.50
N GLU A 15 -47.35 -8.64 6.90
CA GLU A 15 -47.94 -9.38 8.03
C GLU A 15 -49.44 -9.60 7.63
N SER A 16 -50.11 -10.58 8.24
CA SER A 16 -51.59 -10.70 8.44
C SER A 16 -52.48 -11.65 7.59
N ALA A 17 -53.10 -12.57 8.35
CA ALA A 17 -54.52 -12.96 8.40
C ALA A 17 -55.23 -13.75 7.25
N GLY A 18 -55.65 -14.99 7.58
CA GLY A 18 -57.07 -15.35 7.74
C GLY A 18 -57.93 -15.82 6.55
N THR A 19 -57.97 -17.15 6.32
CA THR A 19 -59.14 -18.04 6.04
C THR A 19 -60.22 -17.70 4.98
N HIS A 20 -60.34 -18.51 3.90
CA HIS A 20 -61.33 -19.61 3.69
C HIS A 20 -61.51 -20.04 2.21
N ALA A 21 -61.80 -21.35 2.04
CA ALA A 21 -62.58 -22.02 0.97
C ALA A 21 -61.90 -22.56 -0.34
N ALA A 22 -61.77 -23.89 -0.35
CA ALA A 22 -62.09 -24.89 -1.41
C ALA A 22 -61.68 -24.71 -2.89
N ALA A 23 -60.63 -25.46 -3.28
CA ALA A 23 -60.43 -26.39 -4.43
C ALA A 23 -60.82 -26.02 -5.89
N PRO A 24 -60.25 -26.72 -6.91
CA PRO A 24 -58.87 -27.19 -7.14
C PRO A 24 -58.35 -26.75 -8.55
N VAL A 25 -57.09 -27.10 -8.92
CA VAL A 25 -56.66 -27.61 -10.27
C VAL A 25 -55.17 -27.33 -10.58
N ALA A 26 -54.49 -28.42 -10.99
CA ALA A 26 -53.26 -28.52 -11.80
C ALA A 26 -51.86 -28.39 -11.15
N SER A 27 -51.49 -29.35 -10.29
CA SER A 27 -50.11 -29.84 -10.18
C SER A 27 -49.94 -31.07 -11.10
N GLY A 28 -48.86 -31.14 -11.88
CA GLY A 28 -48.61 -32.35 -12.69
C GLY A 28 -47.59 -32.28 -13.83
N LYS A 29 -47.06 -31.11 -14.19
CA LYS A 29 -46.09 -31.00 -15.31
C LYS A 29 -44.72 -30.38 -14.97
N LYS A 30 -44.51 -29.82 -13.78
CA LYS A 30 -43.21 -29.21 -13.39
C LYS A 30 -42.21 -30.24 -12.81
N ASP A 31 -42.68 -31.16 -11.96
CA ASP A 31 -41.80 -32.14 -11.27
C ASP A 31 -41.11 -33.16 -12.20
N LYS A 32 -41.75 -33.55 -13.31
CA LYS A 32 -41.17 -34.52 -14.25
C LYS A 32 -40.01 -33.96 -15.08
N ARG A 33 -39.90 -32.62 -15.22
CA ARG A 33 -38.85 -31.97 -16.04
C ARG A 33 -37.62 -31.65 -15.22
N GLU A 34 -37.79 -31.30 -13.94
CA GLU A 34 -36.71 -31.09 -12.97
C GLU A 34 -36.04 -32.41 -12.58
N GLY A 35 -36.81 -33.45 -12.23
CA GLY A 35 -36.23 -34.78 -11.92
C GLY A 35 -35.51 -35.47 -13.09
N LYS A 36 -35.84 -35.11 -14.34
CA LYS A 36 -35.13 -35.63 -15.55
C LYS A 36 -33.84 -34.84 -15.84
N LYS A 37 -33.74 -33.59 -15.38
CA LYS A 37 -32.56 -32.72 -15.48
C LYS A 37 -31.56 -33.05 -14.37
N GLU A 38 -32.05 -33.28 -13.15
CA GLU A 38 -31.26 -33.77 -12.01
C GLU A 38 -30.71 -35.18 -12.26
N LYS A 39 -31.50 -36.12 -12.79
CA LYS A 39 -30.98 -37.45 -13.19
C LYS A 39 -29.92 -37.39 -14.30
N ARG A 40 -29.95 -36.39 -15.18
CA ARG A 40 -28.93 -36.16 -16.21
C ARG A 40 -27.67 -35.53 -15.64
N GLN A 41 -27.79 -34.63 -14.67
CA GLN A 41 -26.66 -34.03 -13.96
C GLN A 41 -25.98 -35.04 -13.04
N ALA A 42 -26.75 -35.86 -12.31
CA ALA A 42 -26.23 -36.95 -11.49
C ALA A 42 -25.47 -37.99 -12.32
N LYS A 43 -26.00 -38.39 -13.49
CA LYS A 43 -25.27 -39.29 -14.42
C LYS A 43 -23.99 -38.70 -15.01
N ARG A 44 -23.92 -37.37 -15.18
CA ARG A 44 -22.72 -36.68 -15.68
C ARG A 44 -21.68 -36.49 -14.58
N ALA A 45 -22.11 -36.29 -13.34
CA ALA A 45 -21.25 -36.28 -12.16
C ALA A 45 -20.68 -37.68 -11.91
N ASP A 46 -21.49 -38.73 -11.99
CA ASP A 46 -21.04 -40.13 -11.91
C ASP A 46 -20.03 -40.46 -13.02
N SER A 47 -20.27 -40.04 -14.27
CA SER A 47 -19.32 -40.31 -15.35
C SER A 47 -18.00 -39.55 -15.20
N LEU A 48 -18.02 -38.36 -14.60
CA LEU A 48 -16.82 -37.57 -14.30
C LEU A 48 -16.04 -38.17 -13.13
N GLU A 49 -16.74 -38.66 -12.10
CA GLU A 49 -16.13 -39.40 -10.99
C GLU A 49 -15.56 -40.74 -11.44
N ASP A 50 -16.25 -41.47 -12.31
CA ASP A 50 -15.77 -42.73 -12.88
C ASP A 50 -14.57 -42.50 -13.81
N SER A 51 -14.57 -41.41 -14.58
CA SER A 51 -13.40 -41.01 -15.37
C SER A 51 -12.22 -40.62 -14.48
N ALA A 52 -12.46 -39.92 -13.36
CA ALA A 52 -11.43 -39.58 -12.39
C ALA A 52 -10.90 -40.83 -11.67
N LYS A 53 -11.76 -41.78 -11.29
CA LYS A 53 -11.38 -43.06 -10.69
C LYS A 53 -10.58 -43.91 -11.66
N GLN A 54 -10.98 -44.00 -12.94
CA GLN A 54 -10.22 -44.71 -13.98
C GLN A 54 -8.84 -44.10 -14.23
N LEU A 55 -8.71 -42.76 -14.20
CA LEU A 55 -7.42 -42.10 -14.26
C LEU A 55 -6.57 -42.41 -13.03
N VAL A 56 -7.14 -42.29 -11.83
CA VAL A 56 -6.45 -42.58 -10.56
C VAL A 56 -6.00 -44.05 -10.50
N ASP A 57 -6.83 -45.00 -10.92
CA ASP A 57 -6.50 -46.43 -10.96
C ASP A 57 -5.49 -46.75 -12.07
N GLY A 58 -5.53 -46.04 -13.20
CA GLY A 58 -4.50 -46.07 -14.24
C GLY A 58 -3.15 -45.56 -13.73
N PHE A 59 -3.13 -44.45 -13.00
CA PHE A 59 -1.92 -43.95 -12.35
C PHE A 59 -1.43 -44.89 -11.25
N LYS A 60 -2.32 -45.47 -10.46
CA LYS A 60 -1.99 -46.41 -9.36
C LYS A 60 -1.42 -47.72 -9.89
N SER A 61 -2.00 -48.27 -10.96
CA SER A 61 -1.50 -49.47 -11.62
C SER A 61 -0.13 -49.23 -12.28
N PHE A 62 0.07 -48.05 -12.89
CA PHE A 62 1.39 -47.65 -13.41
C PHE A 62 2.40 -47.45 -12.27
N TYR A 63 2.02 -46.81 -11.17
CA TYR A 63 2.86 -46.51 -10.01
C TYR A 63 3.40 -47.78 -9.31
N VAL A 64 2.57 -48.82 -9.22
CA VAL A 64 2.91 -50.12 -8.60
C VAL A 64 3.67 -51.04 -9.57
N SER A 65 3.55 -50.84 -10.89
CA SER A 65 4.24 -51.66 -11.90
C SER A 65 5.78 -51.61 -11.79
N LYS A 66 6.46 -52.66 -12.30
CA LYS A 66 7.93 -52.70 -12.36
C LYS A 66 8.51 -51.53 -13.19
N ASN A 67 7.84 -51.13 -14.27
CA ASN A 67 8.26 -50.02 -15.11
C ASN A 67 8.04 -48.65 -14.41
N GLY A 68 6.97 -48.53 -13.62
CA GLY A 68 6.74 -47.36 -12.76
C GLY A 68 7.75 -47.24 -11.60
N ARG A 69 8.37 -48.34 -11.16
CA ARG A 69 9.49 -48.28 -10.20
C ARG A 69 10.72 -47.61 -10.81
N TYR A 70 11.06 -47.90 -12.07
CA TYR A 70 12.14 -47.21 -12.79
C TYR A 70 11.79 -45.74 -13.07
N GLY A 71 10.54 -45.45 -13.44
CA GLY A 71 10.06 -44.08 -13.61
C GLY A 71 10.13 -43.25 -12.32
N ARG A 72 9.82 -43.86 -11.15
CA ARG A 72 9.96 -43.22 -9.83
C ARG A 72 11.41 -42.93 -9.47
N LEU A 73 12.32 -43.88 -9.73
CA LEU A 73 13.75 -43.69 -9.48
C LEU A 73 14.34 -42.60 -10.38
N ALA A 74 13.97 -42.58 -11.68
CA ALA A 74 14.39 -41.54 -12.61
C ALA A 74 13.81 -40.16 -12.23
N GLY A 75 12.52 -40.10 -11.86
CA GLY A 75 11.87 -38.88 -11.39
C GLY A 75 12.46 -38.37 -10.08
N ALA A 76 12.73 -39.24 -9.12
CA ALA A 76 13.41 -38.88 -7.87
C ALA A 76 14.84 -38.38 -8.11
N GLY A 77 15.57 -39.00 -9.05
CA GLY A 77 16.89 -38.54 -9.49
C GLY A 77 16.84 -37.16 -10.16
N LEU A 78 15.88 -36.93 -11.05
CA LEU A 78 15.66 -35.62 -11.67
C LEU A 78 15.34 -34.55 -10.61
N LEU A 79 14.47 -34.87 -9.65
CA LEU A 79 14.04 -33.95 -8.60
C LEU A 79 15.21 -33.64 -7.64
N LEU A 80 16.05 -34.63 -7.31
CA LEU A 80 17.30 -34.45 -6.56
C LEU A 80 18.31 -33.56 -7.29
N LEU A 81 18.33 -33.55 -8.62
CA LEU A 81 19.19 -32.67 -9.42
C LEU A 81 18.57 -31.27 -9.61
N LEU A 82 17.25 -31.18 -9.67
CA LEU A 82 16.51 -29.93 -9.85
C LEU A 82 16.51 -29.07 -8.58
N ILE A 83 16.34 -29.67 -7.39
CA ILE A 83 16.34 -28.97 -6.10
C ILE A 83 17.58 -28.07 -5.91
N PRO A 84 18.83 -28.55 -6.05
CA PRO A 84 20.01 -27.72 -5.83
C PRO A 84 20.15 -26.62 -6.90
N TYR A 85 19.68 -26.86 -8.13
CA TYR A 85 19.66 -25.84 -9.18
C TYR A 85 18.70 -24.69 -8.83
N LEU A 86 17.47 -25.01 -8.43
CA LEU A 86 16.48 -24.03 -7.99
C LEU A 86 16.92 -23.33 -6.68
N TYR A 87 17.54 -24.08 -5.77
CA TYR A 87 18.07 -23.54 -4.51
C TYR A 87 19.12 -22.45 -4.75
N ARG A 88 20.04 -22.64 -5.72
CA ARG A 88 21.02 -21.59 -6.06
C ARG A 88 20.35 -20.31 -6.55
N GLY A 89 19.35 -20.43 -7.42
CA GLY A 89 18.61 -19.27 -7.92
C GLY A 89 17.85 -18.55 -6.80
N PHE A 90 17.18 -19.31 -5.93
CA PHE A 90 16.49 -18.77 -4.77
C PHE A 90 17.45 -18.08 -3.78
N TYR A 91 18.59 -18.70 -3.47
CA TYR A 91 19.58 -18.14 -2.57
C TYR A 91 20.16 -16.82 -3.13
N ALA A 92 20.54 -16.80 -4.41
CA ALA A 92 21.03 -15.58 -5.06
C ALA A 92 19.98 -14.46 -5.07
N TYR A 93 18.70 -14.81 -5.25
CA TYR A 93 17.60 -13.86 -5.14
C TYR A 93 17.46 -13.31 -3.71
N CYS A 94 17.48 -14.17 -2.70
CA CYS A 94 17.41 -13.77 -1.30
C CYS A 94 18.58 -12.85 -0.90
N ASP A 95 19.79 -13.14 -1.37
CA ASP A 95 20.98 -12.31 -1.12
C ASP A 95 20.84 -10.92 -1.76
N MET A 96 20.46 -10.87 -3.04
CA MET A 96 20.19 -9.60 -3.74
C MET A 96 19.06 -8.80 -3.10
N PHE A 97 18.00 -9.47 -2.63
CA PHE A 97 16.90 -8.84 -1.92
C PHE A 97 17.37 -8.29 -0.57
N ALA A 98 18.13 -9.08 0.20
CA ALA A 98 18.68 -8.67 1.49
C ALA A 98 19.53 -7.40 1.36
N LEU A 99 20.43 -7.35 0.36
CA LEU A 99 21.28 -6.18 0.09
C LEU A 99 20.47 -4.92 -0.27
N ARG A 100 19.35 -5.07 -0.98
CA ARG A 100 18.48 -3.95 -1.37
C ARG A 100 17.62 -3.47 -0.20
N SER A 101 17.14 -4.38 0.63
CA SER A 101 16.30 -4.05 1.79
C SER A 101 17.11 -3.55 2.99
N SER A 102 18.42 -3.82 3.05
CA SER A 102 19.30 -3.38 4.14
C SER A 102 19.85 -1.95 3.96
N ASN A 103 19.12 -1.06 3.30
CA ASN A 103 19.51 0.34 3.13
C ASN A 103 18.83 1.21 4.20
N PRO A 104 19.57 1.86 5.11
CA PRO A 104 18.96 2.77 6.09
C PRO A 104 18.43 4.02 5.38
N SER A 105 17.28 4.51 5.82
CA SER A 105 16.63 5.69 5.22
C SER A 105 17.16 7.04 5.72
N LEU A 106 17.73 7.07 6.93
CA LEU A 106 18.24 8.32 7.54
C LEU A 106 19.71 8.60 7.17
N VAL A 107 20.54 7.55 7.20
CA VAL A 107 21.96 7.61 6.82
C VAL A 107 22.17 6.64 5.68
N TYR A 108 22.50 7.15 4.50
CA TYR A 108 22.54 6.34 3.29
C TYR A 108 23.85 6.53 2.52
N LYS A 109 24.18 5.53 1.73
CA LYS A 109 25.38 5.54 0.88
C LYS A 109 25.00 6.12 -0.48
N ALA A 110 25.67 7.19 -0.88
CA ALA A 110 25.61 7.73 -2.23
C ALA A 110 26.89 7.37 -2.98
N ARG A 111 26.76 7.20 -4.30
CA ARG A 111 27.90 6.99 -5.18
C ARG A 111 28.12 8.25 -6.01
N ARG A 112 29.31 8.82 -5.88
CA ARG A 112 29.71 9.98 -6.67
C ARG A 112 30.03 9.57 -8.12
N PRO A 113 30.09 10.53 -9.06
CA PRO A 113 30.46 10.26 -10.46
C PRO A 113 31.85 9.62 -10.62
N ASP A 114 32.76 9.86 -9.67
CA ASP A 114 34.10 9.24 -9.59
C ASP A 114 34.07 7.76 -9.14
N GLY A 115 32.90 7.22 -8.80
CA GLY A 115 32.71 5.85 -8.33
C GLY A 115 32.94 5.67 -6.82
N ALA A 116 33.41 6.71 -6.12
CA ALA A 116 33.61 6.68 -4.68
C ALA A 116 32.26 6.58 -3.94
N VAL A 117 32.24 5.80 -2.87
CA VAL A 117 31.07 5.66 -1.99
C VAL A 117 31.22 6.65 -0.85
N VAL A 118 30.27 7.56 -0.73
CA VAL A 118 30.18 8.55 0.37
C VAL A 118 28.98 8.18 1.21
N VAL A 119 29.12 8.28 2.53
CA VAL A 119 28.00 8.16 3.47
C VAL A 119 27.44 9.57 3.67
N ILE A 120 26.14 9.73 3.47
CA ILE A 120 25.41 10.98 3.70
C ILE A 120 24.64 10.81 5.02
N ASP A 121 24.96 11.65 5.98
CA ASP A 121 24.40 11.70 7.33
C ASP A 121 23.88 13.10 7.72
N ASP A 122 23.85 14.06 6.78
CA ASP A 122 23.36 15.45 6.96
C ASP A 122 22.06 15.54 7.76
N TYR A 123 21.17 14.60 7.52
CA TYR A 123 19.88 14.46 8.16
C TYR A 123 19.96 14.12 9.65
N LEU A 124 20.82 13.16 10.01
CA LEU A 124 21.07 12.83 11.41
C LEU A 124 21.76 13.99 12.12
N ASP A 125 22.74 14.60 11.45
CA ASP A 125 23.47 15.77 11.96
C ASP A 125 22.54 16.97 12.19
N SER A 126 21.54 17.17 11.33
CA SER A 126 20.54 18.23 11.51
C SER A 126 19.71 18.03 12.79
N TYR A 127 19.34 16.79 13.12
CA TYR A 127 18.63 16.47 14.35
C TYR A 127 19.51 16.60 15.59
N ASP A 128 20.78 16.21 15.50
CA ASP A 128 21.76 16.39 16.56
C ASP A 128 22.04 17.87 16.83
N TRP A 129 22.14 18.68 15.77
CA TRP A 129 22.24 20.14 15.89
C TRP A 129 21.02 20.71 16.60
N LEU A 130 19.81 20.32 16.19
CA LEU A 130 18.57 20.77 16.79
C LEU A 130 18.52 20.41 18.29
N GLN A 131 18.96 19.22 18.67
CA GLN A 131 19.03 18.78 20.07
C GLN A 131 20.02 19.59 20.92
N LYS A 132 21.16 19.97 20.35
CA LYS A 132 22.25 20.63 21.09
C LYS A 132 22.13 22.14 21.14
N ASN A 133 21.48 22.76 20.16
CA ASN A 133 21.53 24.21 19.95
C ASN A 133 20.19 24.94 20.15
N THR A 134 19.11 24.23 20.46
CA THR A 134 17.79 24.84 20.72
C THR A 134 17.31 24.58 22.14
N ASP A 135 16.34 25.36 22.63
CA ASP A 135 15.74 25.14 23.95
C ASP A 135 14.93 23.84 23.99
N GLN A 136 14.81 23.21 25.16
CA GLN A 136 14.14 21.91 25.30
C GLN A 136 12.64 21.96 24.98
N ASP A 137 12.01 23.11 25.18
CA ASP A 137 10.61 23.39 24.87
C ASP A 137 10.40 23.98 23.48
N ALA A 138 11.46 24.13 22.67
CA ALA A 138 11.37 24.62 21.31
C ALA A 138 10.46 23.73 20.46
N ARG A 139 9.56 24.38 19.71
CA ARG A 139 8.59 23.73 18.82
C ARG A 139 9.08 23.81 17.39
N VAL A 140 9.13 22.65 16.74
CA VAL A 140 9.61 22.51 15.37
C VAL A 140 8.44 22.21 14.45
N LEU A 141 8.25 23.08 13.46
CA LEU A 141 7.35 22.83 12.34
C LEU A 141 8.08 22.01 11.28
N SER A 142 7.49 20.87 10.90
CA SER A 142 7.95 20.06 9.77
C SER A 142 6.74 19.42 9.10
N TRP A 143 6.96 18.78 7.95
CA TRP A 143 5.99 17.82 7.44
C TRP A 143 5.81 16.63 8.40
N TRP A 144 4.64 15.99 8.35
CA TRP A 144 4.24 14.97 9.34
C TRP A 144 5.09 13.70 9.28
N ASP A 145 5.70 13.37 8.13
CA ASP A 145 6.60 12.23 7.94
C ASP A 145 7.73 12.20 8.98
N TYR A 146 8.21 13.37 9.41
CA TYR A 146 9.43 13.52 10.21
C TYR A 146 9.16 13.64 11.73
N GLY A 147 7.91 13.73 12.16
CA GLY A 147 7.58 14.05 13.56
C GLY A 147 8.15 13.06 14.59
N TYR A 148 8.12 11.76 14.28
CA TYR A 148 8.72 10.74 15.14
C TYR A 148 10.24 10.84 15.18
N GLN A 149 10.89 11.24 14.09
CA GLN A 149 12.35 11.41 14.03
C GLN A 149 12.78 12.63 14.86
N ILE A 150 12.07 13.75 14.75
CA ILE A 150 12.31 14.95 15.55
C ILE A 150 12.14 14.65 17.04
N THR A 151 11.05 13.98 17.41
CA THR A 151 10.78 13.66 18.82
C THR A 151 11.77 12.63 19.35
N GLY A 152 12.08 11.59 18.58
CA GLY A 152 12.92 10.47 19.03
C GLY A 152 14.42 10.75 19.03
N ILE A 153 14.92 11.48 18.03
CA ILE A 153 16.35 11.76 17.84
C ILE A 153 16.68 13.15 18.39
N ALA A 154 16.01 14.19 17.89
CA ALA A 154 16.30 15.56 18.30
C ALA A 154 15.77 15.90 19.70
N ASN A 155 14.88 15.08 20.27
CA ASN A 155 14.22 15.32 21.55
C ASN A 155 13.57 16.72 21.62
N ARG A 156 12.77 17.06 20.60
CA ARG A 156 12.04 18.33 20.51
C ARG A 156 10.56 18.12 20.23
N THR A 157 9.77 19.14 20.57
CA THR A 157 8.33 19.14 20.35
C THR A 157 8.07 19.35 18.85
N THR A 158 7.36 18.41 18.23
CA THR A 158 6.85 18.55 16.85
C THR A 158 5.38 18.95 16.85
N LEU A 159 4.93 19.66 15.82
CA LEU A 159 3.51 20.00 15.65
C LEU A 159 2.68 18.83 15.11
N ALA A 160 3.27 17.97 14.27
CA ALA A 160 2.60 16.78 13.74
C ALA A 160 3.52 15.57 13.67
N ASP A 161 2.91 14.40 13.58
CA ASP A 161 3.58 13.11 13.50
C ASP A 161 2.92 12.17 12.46
N GLY A 162 3.55 11.02 12.26
CA GLY A 162 3.08 9.98 11.35
C GLY A 162 1.82 9.23 11.80
N ASN A 163 1.21 9.56 12.95
CA ASN A 163 -0.07 8.97 13.34
C ASN A 163 -1.24 9.59 12.54
N THR A 164 -1.10 10.85 12.12
CA THR A 164 -2.02 11.53 11.19
C THR A 164 -3.51 11.56 11.59
N TRP A 165 -3.80 11.56 12.89
CA TRP A 165 -5.17 11.41 13.39
C TRP A 165 -6.05 12.67 13.26
N ASN A 166 -5.45 13.86 13.20
CA ASN A 166 -6.15 15.14 13.04
C ASN A 166 -5.82 15.76 11.67
N HIS A 167 -6.71 15.56 10.70
CA HIS A 167 -6.51 16.04 9.33
C HIS A 167 -6.53 17.56 9.19
N ASP A 168 -7.33 18.26 9.98
CA ASP A 168 -7.38 19.74 9.93
C ASP A 168 -6.05 20.35 10.38
N HIS A 169 -5.41 19.75 11.39
CA HIS A 169 -4.09 20.17 11.85
C HIS A 169 -3.03 19.95 10.76
N ILE A 170 -3.07 18.81 10.06
CA ILE A 170 -2.16 18.52 8.94
C ILE A 170 -2.43 19.46 7.77
N ALA A 171 -3.69 19.78 7.49
CA ALA A 171 -4.06 20.74 6.45
C ALA A 171 -3.56 22.16 6.79
N LEU A 172 -3.58 22.56 8.06
CA LEU A 172 -2.98 23.81 8.52
C LEU A 172 -1.47 23.82 8.31
N ILE A 173 -0.78 22.72 8.61
CA ILE A 173 0.66 22.56 8.31
C ILE A 173 0.92 22.65 6.80
N GLY A 174 0.13 21.94 5.99
CA GLY A 174 0.21 22.04 4.53
C GLY A 174 0.04 23.48 4.05
N ARG A 175 -0.92 24.22 4.62
CA ARG A 175 -1.10 25.66 4.35
C ARG A 175 0.11 26.50 4.75
N MET A 176 0.69 26.26 5.93
CA MET A 176 1.88 26.98 6.38
C MET A 176 3.08 26.74 5.48
N LEU A 177 3.23 25.53 4.93
CA LEU A 177 4.37 25.15 4.08
C LEU A 177 4.19 25.50 2.59
N THR A 178 2.98 25.89 2.16
CA THR A 178 2.67 26.10 0.73
C THR A 178 2.04 27.46 0.41
N SER A 179 1.81 28.30 1.42
CA SER A 179 1.36 29.68 1.23
C SER A 179 2.55 30.62 1.03
N GLU A 180 2.28 31.78 0.41
CA GLU A 180 3.19 32.93 0.37
C GLU A 180 3.84 33.21 1.73
N GLU A 181 5.12 33.56 1.74
CA GLU A 181 5.94 33.72 2.95
C GLU A 181 5.26 34.60 4.01
N SER A 182 4.71 35.75 3.61
CA SER A 182 4.04 36.69 4.52
C SER A 182 2.88 36.03 5.29
N ARG A 183 2.06 35.26 4.59
CA ARG A 183 0.89 34.57 5.16
C ARG A 183 1.29 33.34 5.96
N ALA A 184 2.27 32.59 5.47
CA ALA A 184 2.85 31.46 6.20
C ALA A 184 3.43 31.96 7.53
N HIS A 185 4.23 33.02 7.51
CA HIS A 185 4.87 33.59 8.69
C HIS A 185 3.87 34.06 9.75
N GLU A 186 2.75 34.68 9.35
CA GLU A 186 1.68 35.08 10.26
C GLU A 186 1.12 33.92 11.08
N LEU A 187 1.06 32.72 10.50
CA LEU A 187 0.59 31.49 11.17
C LEU A 187 1.72 30.84 11.96
N ILE A 188 2.88 30.67 11.34
CA ILE A 188 4.03 29.94 11.91
C ILE A 188 4.51 30.60 13.20
N ARG A 189 4.60 31.93 13.24
CA ARG A 189 5.09 32.68 14.42
C ARG A 189 4.29 32.43 15.70
N HIS A 190 3.06 31.92 15.59
CA HIS A 190 2.22 31.57 16.74
C HIS A 190 2.41 30.12 17.21
N LEU A 191 2.89 29.24 16.32
CA LEU A 191 2.85 27.79 16.50
C LEU A 191 4.24 27.18 16.69
N ALA A 192 5.27 27.70 16.02
CA ALA A 192 6.61 27.12 16.02
C ALA A 192 7.70 28.18 16.17
N ASP A 193 8.84 27.72 16.68
CA ASP A 193 10.05 28.52 16.89
C ASP A 193 11.08 28.23 15.79
N TYR A 194 11.07 27.00 15.24
CA TYR A 194 11.92 26.55 14.14
C TYR A 194 11.09 25.87 13.05
N VAL A 195 11.57 25.96 11.80
CA VAL A 195 11.00 25.23 10.65
C VAL A 195 12.07 24.32 10.07
N LEU A 196 11.75 23.04 9.91
CA LEU A 196 12.61 22.03 9.30
C LEU A 196 12.05 21.64 7.94
N VAL A 197 12.84 21.82 6.89
CA VAL A 197 12.52 21.44 5.51
C VAL A 197 13.64 20.58 4.96
N TRP A 198 13.28 19.47 4.33
CA TRP A 198 14.20 18.53 3.70
C TRP A 198 14.34 18.88 2.23
N ALA A 199 15.57 19.09 1.77
CA ALA A 199 15.88 19.46 0.40
C ALA A 199 17.15 18.75 -0.09
N GLY A 200 17.26 18.54 -1.40
CA GLY A 200 18.48 18.04 -2.05
C GLY A 200 18.39 16.64 -2.64
N GLY A 201 17.18 16.06 -2.74
CA GLY A 201 16.97 14.73 -3.31
C GLY A 201 15.64 14.62 -4.07
N GLY A 202 15.52 13.69 -5.00
CA GLY A 202 14.31 13.55 -5.84
C GLY A 202 13.00 13.19 -5.10
N GLY A 203 13.06 12.93 -3.79
CA GLY A 203 11.90 12.65 -2.93
C GLY A 203 11.82 13.56 -1.70
N ASP A 204 12.44 14.74 -1.79
CA ASP A 204 12.47 15.74 -0.73
C ASP A 204 11.13 16.49 -0.58
N ASP A 205 11.09 17.51 0.30
CA ASP A 205 9.84 18.23 0.56
C ASP A 205 9.35 19.06 -0.63
N LEU A 206 10.25 19.44 -1.55
CA LEU A 206 9.90 20.13 -2.79
C LEU A 206 9.19 19.17 -3.75
N ALA A 207 9.62 17.91 -3.84
CA ALA A 207 8.89 16.91 -4.63
C ALA A 207 7.49 16.60 -4.04
N LYS A 208 7.32 16.83 -2.73
CA LYS A 208 6.06 16.62 -2.00
C LYS A 208 5.17 17.87 -1.95
N SER A 209 5.63 19.05 -2.39
CA SER A 209 4.86 20.30 -2.25
C SER A 209 3.47 20.27 -2.88
N PRO A 210 3.22 19.63 -4.06
CA PRO A 210 1.85 19.52 -4.59
C PRO A 210 0.95 18.67 -3.68
N HIS A 211 1.52 17.65 -3.03
CA HIS A 211 0.79 16.81 -2.09
C HIS A 211 0.43 17.57 -0.81
N MET A 212 1.39 18.34 -0.25
CA MET A 212 1.15 19.21 0.90
C MET A 212 0.05 20.24 0.59
N ALA A 213 0.14 20.87 -0.58
CA ALA A 213 -0.82 21.85 -1.05
C ALA A 213 -2.21 21.26 -1.23
N ARG A 214 -2.32 20.06 -1.81
CA ARG A 214 -3.61 19.37 -1.97
C ARG A 214 -4.27 19.05 -0.64
N ILE A 215 -3.51 18.62 0.37
CA ILE A 215 -4.05 18.37 1.72
C ILE A 215 -4.52 19.70 2.33
N GLY A 216 -3.70 20.75 2.26
CA GLY A 216 -4.11 22.08 2.72
C GLY A 216 -5.37 22.57 2.01
N ASN A 217 -5.44 22.41 0.69
CA ASN A 217 -6.54 22.88 -0.16
C ASN A 217 -7.86 22.15 0.10
N SER A 218 -7.82 20.97 0.72
CA SER A 218 -9.02 20.23 1.13
C SER A 218 -9.80 20.95 2.24
N VAL A 219 -9.14 21.77 3.05
CA VAL A 219 -9.73 22.57 4.14
C VAL A 219 -9.72 24.06 3.78
N TYR A 220 -8.66 24.53 3.11
CA TYR A 220 -8.40 25.93 2.79
C TYR A 220 -8.37 26.13 1.27
N PRO A 221 -9.52 26.41 0.62
CA PRO A 221 -9.64 26.40 -0.86
C PRO A 221 -8.88 27.55 -1.56
N ASP A 222 -8.25 28.45 -0.79
CA ASP A 222 -7.44 29.55 -1.27
C ASP A 222 -6.01 29.14 -1.67
N ILE A 223 -5.57 27.92 -1.35
CA ILE A 223 -4.22 27.44 -1.68
C ILE A 223 -4.11 27.13 -3.17
N CYS A 224 -5.07 26.46 -3.80
CA CYS A 224 -5.00 26.11 -5.24
C CYS A 224 -6.32 26.45 -5.95
N PRO A 225 -6.60 27.75 -6.19
CA PRO A 225 -7.85 28.16 -6.81
C PRO A 225 -7.93 27.65 -8.26
N GLY A 226 -8.91 26.79 -8.55
CA GLY A 226 -9.11 26.22 -9.89
C GLY A 226 -8.10 25.15 -10.31
N ASP A 227 -7.21 24.73 -9.41
CA ASP A 227 -6.18 23.72 -9.66
C ASP A 227 -6.32 22.57 -8.63
N PRO A 228 -7.14 21.55 -8.91
CA PRO A 228 -7.37 20.45 -7.97
C PRO A 228 -6.14 19.56 -7.74
N LEU A 229 -5.14 19.64 -8.62
CA LEU A 229 -3.90 18.87 -8.51
C LEU A 229 -2.76 19.66 -7.86
N CYS A 230 -2.94 20.97 -7.66
CA CYS A 230 -1.90 21.89 -7.19
C CYS A 230 -0.61 21.80 -8.02
N TYR A 231 -0.73 21.64 -9.34
CA TYR A 231 0.42 21.63 -10.26
C TYR A 231 1.19 22.96 -10.23
N SER A 232 0.51 24.05 -9.87
CA SER A 232 1.13 25.36 -9.64
C SER A 232 2.16 25.39 -8.49
N LEU A 233 2.26 24.33 -7.69
CA LEU A 233 3.27 24.17 -6.63
C LEU A 233 4.18 22.97 -6.91
N SER A 234 4.42 22.68 -8.19
CA SER A 234 5.29 21.59 -8.64
C SER A 234 6.49 22.09 -9.44
N ILE A 235 7.50 21.22 -9.53
CA ILE A 235 8.63 21.35 -10.45
C ILE A 235 8.22 20.73 -11.79
N ASN A 236 8.45 21.44 -12.88
CA ASN A 236 8.17 20.92 -14.21
C ASN A 236 9.09 19.72 -14.51
N PRO A 237 8.53 18.53 -14.81
CA PRO A 237 9.34 17.33 -15.03
C PRO A 237 10.16 17.37 -16.33
N GLU A 238 9.79 18.20 -17.31
CA GLU A 238 10.50 18.32 -18.58
C GLU A 238 11.67 19.31 -18.51
N THR A 239 11.47 20.44 -17.83
CA THR A 239 12.48 21.51 -17.73
C THR A 239 13.30 21.45 -16.45
N GLY A 240 12.79 20.79 -15.40
CA GLY A 240 13.37 20.82 -14.05
C GLY A 240 13.20 22.16 -13.34
N GLU A 241 12.49 23.11 -13.94
CA GLU A 241 12.28 24.45 -13.38
C GLU A 241 11.03 24.50 -12.49
N PRO A 242 11.07 25.24 -11.38
CA PRO A 242 9.88 25.46 -10.56
C PRO A 242 8.84 26.27 -11.35
N THR A 243 7.57 25.97 -11.12
CA THR A 243 6.47 26.81 -11.63
C THR A 243 6.55 28.22 -11.02
N PRO A 244 6.03 29.27 -11.70
CA PRO A 244 6.15 30.65 -11.21
C PRO A 244 5.64 30.87 -9.80
N ARG A 245 4.62 30.11 -9.39
CA ARG A 245 4.04 30.17 -8.06
C ARG A 245 4.82 29.37 -7.01
N MET A 246 5.55 28.33 -7.41
CA MET A 246 6.48 27.64 -6.52
C MET A 246 7.76 28.46 -6.28
N ALA A 247 8.13 29.29 -7.25
CA ALA A 247 9.31 30.16 -7.18
C ALA A 247 9.06 31.50 -6.48
N ALA A 248 7.79 31.91 -6.36
CA ALA A 248 7.35 33.10 -5.64
C ALA A 248 7.28 32.83 -4.14
#